data_AF-A0A9D5F612-F1
#
_entry.id   AF-A0A9D5F612-F1
#
_cell.length_a   1.000
_cell.length_b   1.000
_cell.length_c   1.000
_cell.angle_alpha   90.00
_cell.angle_beta   90.00
_cell.angle_gamma   90.00
#
_symmetry.space_group_name_H-M   'P 1'
#
loop_
_entity.id
_entity.type
_entity.pdbx_description
1 polymer ?
#
loop_
_entity_poly.entity_id
_entity_poly.type
_entity_poly.pdbx_seq_one_letter_code
_entity_poly.pdbx_strand_id
1 'polypeptide(L)' 'LFLEAHPDPDNAKCDGPCALRLDKLEPFLAQLKALDELVKSFPTVETA' A
#
# COMPACT_ATOMS: atom_id res chain seq x y z
N LEU A 1 0.06 7.56 0.12
CA LEU A 1 -0.67 6.28 0.02
C LEU A 1 -1.90 6.37 0.91
N PHE A 2 -3.07 6.07 0.37
CA PHE A 2 -4.28 5.79 1.16
C PHE A 2 -4.67 4.34 0.86
N LEU A 3 -5.11 3.60 1.88
CA LEU A 3 -5.41 2.18 1.77
C LEU A 3 -6.54 1.82 2.74
N GLU A 4 -7.49 1.02 2.27
CA GLU A 4 -8.51 0.37 3.08
C GLU A 4 -8.16 -1.11 3.26
N ALA A 5 -8.42 -1.65 4.46
CA ALA A 5 -8.13 -3.04 4.78
C ALA A 5 -9.24 -3.65 5.64
N HIS A 6 -9.46 -4.96 5.49
CA HIS A 6 -10.45 -5.71 6.26
C HIS A 6 -9.88 -7.07 6.68
N PRO A 7 -10.17 -7.58 7.89
CA PRO A 7 -9.75 -8.92 8.31
C PRO A 7 -10.30 -10.03 7.40
N ASP A 8 -11.48 -9.81 6.86
CA ASP A 8 -12.21 -10.74 6.00
C ASP A 8 -12.96 -9.99 4.88
N PRO A 9 -12.28 -9.62 3.78
CA PRO A 9 -12.86 -8.72 2.78
C PRO A 9 -14.14 -9.26 2.11
N ASP A 10 -14.32 -10.58 2.06
CA ASP A 10 -15.50 -11.21 1.47
C ASP A 10 -16.78 -10.91 2.26
N ASN A 11 -16.65 -10.54 3.54
CA ASN A 11 -17.77 -10.17 4.43
C ASN A 11 -17.86 -8.66 4.71
N ALA A 12 -17.07 -7.83 4.02
CA ALA A 12 -17.16 -6.38 4.18
C ALA A 12 -18.50 -5.85 3.63
N LYS A 13 -19.12 -4.90 4.35
CA LYS A 13 -20.43 -4.33 3.96
C LYS A 13 -20.37 -3.41 2.74
N CYS A 14 -19.19 -2.91 2.42
CA CYS A 14 -18.89 -2.04 1.28
C CYS A 14 -17.42 -2.30 0.88
N ASP A 15 -17.12 -2.21 -0.41
CA ASP A 15 -15.77 -2.23 -0.99
C ASP A 15 -14.84 -3.40 -0.60
N GLY A 16 -15.43 -4.53 -0.17
CA GLY A 16 -14.71 -5.75 0.17
C GLY A 16 -13.69 -6.23 -0.87
N PRO A 17 -14.07 -6.38 -2.15
CA PRO A 17 -13.14 -6.78 -3.21
C PRO A 17 -11.94 -5.85 -3.41
N CYS A 18 -12.03 -4.58 -2.96
CA CYS A 18 -10.97 -3.58 -3.06
C CYS A 18 -10.12 -3.48 -1.78
N ALA A 19 -10.60 -4.00 -0.65
CA ALA A 19 -9.90 -3.94 0.63
C ALA A 19 -8.74 -4.94 0.70
N LEU A 20 -7.58 -4.50 1.16
CA LEU A 20 -6.47 -5.40 1.45
C LEU A 20 -6.84 -6.32 2.64
N ARG A 21 -6.52 -7.62 2.54
CA ARG A 21 -6.63 -8.50 3.71
C ARG A 21 -5.68 -8.00 4.80
N LEU A 22 -6.22 -7.75 6.00
CA LEU A 22 -5.47 -7.09 7.08
C LEU A 22 -4.20 -7.85 7.48
N ASP A 23 -4.21 -9.17 7.38
CA ASP A 23 -3.04 -10.04 7.66
C ASP A 23 -1.88 -9.86 6.68
N LYS A 24 -2.11 -9.17 5.56
CA LYS A 24 -1.09 -8.84 4.55
C LYS A 24 -0.58 -7.40 4.66
N LEU A 25 -1.09 -6.61 5.60
CA LEU A 25 -0.75 -5.20 5.71
C LEU A 25 0.74 -4.97 5.96
N GLU A 26 1.34 -5.66 6.92
CA GLU A 26 2.76 -5.50 7.25
C GLU A 26 3.70 -5.87 6.08
N PRO A 27 3.64 -7.06 5.46
CA PRO A 27 4.50 -7.37 4.34
C PRO A 27 4.28 -6.46 3.14
N PHE A 28 3.05 -6.00 2.90
CA PHE A 28 2.74 -5.02 1.86
C PHE A 28 3.39 -3.65 2.14
N LEU A 29 3.25 -3.12 3.35
CA LEU A 29 3.87 -1.86 3.74
C LEU A 29 5.40 -1.93 3.76
N ALA A 30 5.98 -3.08 4.12
CA ALA A 30 7.42 -3.28 4.06
C ALA A 30 7.97 -3.14 2.62
N GLN A 31 7.27 -3.71 1.63
CA GLN A 31 7.62 -3.56 0.22
C GLN A 31 7.49 -2.11 -0.25
N LEU A 32 6.39 -1.43 0.13
CA LEU A 32 6.19 -0.03 -0.23
C LEU A 32 7.23 0.90 0.41
N LYS A 33 7.59 0.65 1.67
CA LYS A 33 8.65 1.40 2.37
C LYS A 33 9.99 1.25 1.67
N ALA A 34 10.37 0.03 1.26
CA ALA A 34 11.62 -0.20 0.54
C ALA A 34 11.65 0.53 -0.81
N LEU A 35 10.53 0.51 -1.55
CA LEU A 35 10.39 1.28 -2.79
C LEU A 35 10.48 2.79 -2.51
N ASP A 36 9.81 3.26 -1.47
CA ASP A 36 9.78 4.67 -1.06
C ASP A 36 11.17 5.20 -0.72
N GLU A 37 11.92 4.46 0.09
CA GLU A 37 13.30 4.78 0.46
C GLU A 37 14.22 4.80 -0.78
N LEU A 38 14.05 3.83 -1.68
CA LEU A 38 14.83 3.76 -2.92
C LEU A 38 14.57 4.98 -3.81
N VAL A 39 13.31 5.27 -4.16
CA VAL A 39 13.01 6.36 -5.10
C VAL A 39 13.32 7.73 -4.50
N LYS A 40 13.20 7.90 -3.18
CA LYS A 40 13.57 9.14 -2.49
C LYS A 40 15.07 9.35 -2.35
N SER A 41 15.89 8.30 -2.54
CA SER A 41 17.35 8.43 -2.56
C SER A 41 17.88 9.01 -3.87
N PHE A 42 17.06 9.05 -4.92
CA PHE A 42 17.46 9.57 -6.23
C PHE A 42 17.50 11.10 -6.22
N PRO A 43 18.39 11.71 -7.02
CA PRO A 43 18.35 13.14 -7.25
C PRO A 43 17.04 13.55 -7.92
N THR A 44 16.56 14.76 -7.64
CA THR A 44 15.39 15.34 -8.32
C THR A 44 15.64 15.35 -9.82
N VAL A 45 14.67 14.83 -10.58
CA VAL A 45 14.67 14.92 -12.04
C VAL A 45 13.96 16.21 -12.43
N GLU A 46 14.71 17.19 -12.95
CA GLU A 46 14.15 18.40 -13.55
C GLU A 46 13.48 18.03 -14.89
N THR A 47 12.19 18.32 -15.03
CA THR A 47 11.40 17.97 -16.22
C THR A 47 10.86 19.19 -16.97
N ALA A 48 11.32 20.40 -16.66
CA ALA A 48 10.93 21.65 -17.32
C ALA A 48 12.12 22.63 -17.37
#